data_AF-A0A1A8X8U2-F1
#
_entry.id   AF-A0A1A8X8U2-F1
#
_cell.length_a   1.000
_cell.length_b   1.000
_cell.length_c   1.000
_cell.angle_alpha   90.00
_cell.angle_beta   90.00
_cell.angle_gamma   90.00
#
_symmetry.space_group_name_H-M   'P 1'
#
loop_
_entity.id
_entity.type
_entity.pdbx_description
1 polymer ?
#
loop_
_entity_poly.entity_id
_entity_poly.type
_entity_poly.pdbx_seq_one_letter_code
_entity_poly.pdbx_strand_id
1 'polypeptide(L)'
;MDNLEEPECEFTEEKLPSSIFDAEFSKAINISLLEDAYFENKISNIDATWFKNFGTVLVDYYNEKSKKWATDIRHKRCRDLNYYVDYVTDLTIQIAKKIKGKRVDNLQDDIDSMKKNLNSLFTTHGEFNCLRDESTYKTQMHTKKHLDDFCENRDHLIKCVKNKNVTCDNLNKFISDKYKNFFNEKSCIMDPDTKEK
;
A
#
# COMPACT_ATOMS: atom_id res chain seq x y z
N MET A 1 1.09 -28.30 -0.19
CA MET A 1 -0.11 -27.57 0.28
C MET A 1 0.43 -26.66 1.36
N ASP A 2 1.15 -25.61 0.96
CA ASP A 2 1.76 -24.67 1.89
C ASP A 2 0.78 -23.52 2.03
N ASN A 3 -0.03 -23.58 3.10
CA ASN A 3 -0.69 -22.40 3.61
C ASN A 3 0.42 -21.39 3.92
N LEU A 4 0.36 -20.19 3.34
CA LEU A 4 1.16 -19.09 3.87
C LEU A 4 0.70 -18.89 5.32
N GLU A 5 1.60 -19.18 6.26
CA GLU A 5 1.38 -19.07 7.69
C GLU A 5 0.88 -17.66 8.02
N GLU A 6 -0.10 -17.57 8.93
CA GLU A 6 -0.37 -16.29 9.59
C GLU A 6 0.99 -15.74 10.10
N PRO A 7 1.28 -14.44 9.93
CA PRO A 7 2.55 -13.90 10.38
C PRO A 7 2.81 -14.28 11.83
N GLU A 8 4.06 -14.63 12.15
CA GLU A 8 4.43 -14.98 13.51
C GLU A 8 4.06 -13.86 14.47
N CYS A 9 3.61 -14.23 15.66
CA CYS A 9 3.26 -13.27 16.69
C CYS A 9 4.52 -12.64 17.28
N GLU A 10 5.03 -11.62 16.61
CA GLU A 10 6.20 -10.84 17.02
C GLU A 10 5.81 -9.36 17.18
N PHE A 11 6.17 -8.77 18.33
CA PHE A 11 5.91 -7.36 18.60
C PHE A 11 7.05 -6.47 18.07
N THR A 12 7.23 -6.49 16.76
CA THR A 12 8.18 -5.63 16.04
C THR A 12 7.43 -5.02 14.86
N GLU A 13 7.45 -3.68 14.68
CA GLU A 13 6.63 -3.04 13.63
C GLU A 13 6.89 -3.64 12.24
N GLU A 14 8.14 -3.91 11.90
CA GLU A 14 8.56 -4.52 10.63
C GLU A 14 8.02 -5.94 10.39
N LYS A 15 7.59 -6.61 11.46
CA LYS A 15 7.04 -7.98 11.45
C LYS A 15 5.52 -8.00 11.44
N LEU A 16 4.88 -6.84 11.51
CA LEU A 16 3.44 -6.76 11.45
C LEU A 16 2.93 -7.01 10.01
N PRO A 17 1.75 -7.63 9.84
CA PRO A 17 1.26 -8.07 8.54
C PRO A 17 1.26 -6.99 7.45
N SER A 18 0.84 -5.76 7.77
CA SER A 18 0.84 -4.66 6.79
C SER A 18 2.25 -4.26 6.39
N SER A 19 3.18 -4.18 7.35
CA SER A 19 4.58 -3.83 7.10
C SER A 19 5.30 -4.89 6.27
N ILE A 20 5.02 -6.17 6.51
CA ILE A 20 5.54 -7.27 5.67
C ILE A 20 5.03 -7.12 4.24
N PHE A 21 3.72 -6.94 4.05
CA PHE A 21 3.14 -6.77 2.72
C PHE A 21 3.76 -5.58 1.99
N ASP A 22 3.83 -4.42 2.66
CA ASP A 22 4.36 -3.19 2.08
C ASP A 22 5.82 -3.34 1.67
N ALA A 23 6.65 -3.93 2.53
CA ALA A 23 8.06 -4.18 2.25
C ALA A 23 8.23 -5.12 1.05
N GLU A 24 7.48 -6.22 1.00
CA GLU A 24 7.54 -7.17 -0.12
C GLU A 24 7.10 -6.54 -1.44
N PHE A 25 5.93 -5.88 -1.45
CA PHE A 25 5.35 -5.33 -2.67
C PHE A 25 6.18 -4.15 -3.18
N SER A 26 6.54 -3.21 -2.31
CA SER A 26 7.37 -2.03 -2.64
C SER A 26 8.73 -2.44 -3.22
N LYS A 27 9.36 -3.46 -2.63
CA LYS A 27 10.62 -4.01 -3.13
C LYS A 27 10.45 -4.67 -4.50
N ALA A 28 9.39 -5.46 -4.70
CA ALA A 28 9.14 -6.15 -5.96
C ALA A 28 8.92 -5.18 -7.14
N ILE A 29 8.25 -4.06 -6.90
CA ILE A 29 8.04 -3.02 -7.93
C ILE A 29 9.19 -2.00 -7.99
N ASN A 30 10.14 -2.04 -7.06
CA ASN A 30 11.21 -1.06 -6.91
C ASN A 30 10.66 0.38 -6.82
N ILE A 31 9.78 0.63 -5.85
CA ILE A 31 9.07 1.91 -5.69
C ILE A 31 10.01 3.08 -5.44
N SER A 32 11.17 2.84 -4.80
CA SER A 32 12.15 3.88 -4.48
C SER A 32 12.66 4.61 -5.72
N LEU A 33 12.68 3.96 -6.90
CA LEU A 33 13.01 4.64 -8.15
C LEU A 33 12.04 5.77 -8.52
N LEU A 34 10.75 5.62 -8.21
CA LEU A 34 9.74 6.67 -8.40
C LEU A 34 9.81 7.72 -7.30
N GLU A 35 9.99 7.29 -6.05
CA GLU A 35 10.10 8.19 -4.91
C GLU A 35 11.33 9.10 -5.04
N ASP A 36 12.51 8.55 -5.38
CA ASP A 36 13.73 9.31 -5.63
C ASP A 36 13.55 10.31 -6.80
N ALA A 37 12.86 9.88 -7.87
CA ALA A 37 12.58 10.75 -9.01
C ALA A 37 11.66 11.91 -8.63
N TYR A 38 10.65 11.65 -7.80
CA TYR A 38 9.68 12.64 -7.41
C TYR A 38 10.19 13.57 -6.29
N PHE A 39 10.67 13.03 -5.18
CA PHE A 39 11.03 13.79 -3.98
C PHE A 39 12.43 14.37 -4.05
N GLU A 40 13.39 13.63 -4.61
CA GLU A 40 14.80 14.06 -4.64
C GLU A 40 15.19 14.71 -5.98
N ASN A 41 14.25 14.78 -6.93
CA ASN A 41 14.46 15.29 -8.28
C ASN A 41 15.64 14.61 -9.00
N LYS A 42 15.98 13.38 -8.57
CA LYS A 42 16.93 12.51 -9.25
C LYS A 42 16.17 11.92 -10.44
N ILE A 43 16.12 12.63 -11.56
CA ILE A 43 15.40 12.19 -12.78
C ILE A 43 15.97 10.82 -13.22
N SER A 44 15.41 9.77 -12.66
CA SER A 44 15.87 8.39 -12.76
C SER A 44 15.43 7.81 -14.10
N ASN A 45 16.03 6.70 -14.53
CA ASN A 45 15.65 5.99 -15.74
C ASN A 45 14.31 5.24 -15.56
N ILE A 46 13.24 5.95 -15.21
CA ILE A 46 11.89 5.44 -15.34
C ILE A 46 11.62 5.36 -16.84
N ASP A 47 11.52 4.12 -17.32
CA ASP A 47 11.28 3.78 -18.71
C ASP A 47 10.24 2.65 -18.80
N ALA A 48 9.94 2.24 -20.03
CA ALA A 48 9.01 1.15 -20.32
C ALA A 48 9.34 -0.16 -19.57
N THR A 49 10.60 -0.42 -19.21
CA THR A 49 11.00 -1.61 -18.44
C THR A 49 10.43 -1.56 -17.04
N TRP A 50 10.47 -0.39 -16.38
CA TRP A 50 9.90 -0.22 -15.05
C TRP A 50 8.38 -0.44 -15.06
N PHE A 51 7.66 0.17 -16.02
CA PHE A 51 6.20 -0.02 -16.15
C PHE A 51 5.83 -1.47 -16.43
N LYS A 52 6.61 -2.15 -17.27
CA LYS A 52 6.43 -3.58 -17.53
C LYS A 52 6.61 -4.40 -16.24
N ASN A 53 7.64 -4.12 -15.45
CA ASN A 53 7.87 -4.79 -14.17
C ASN A 53 6.69 -4.56 -13.20
N PHE A 54 6.25 -3.32 -13.04
CA PHE A 54 5.09 -2.99 -12.21
C PHE A 54 3.84 -3.78 -12.63
N GLY A 55 3.52 -3.79 -13.93
CA GLY A 55 2.40 -4.55 -14.46
C GLY A 55 2.53 -6.06 -14.20
N THR A 56 3.71 -6.65 -14.42
CA THR A 56 3.96 -8.08 -14.16
C THR A 56 3.81 -8.43 -12.68
N VAL A 57 4.40 -7.65 -11.78
CA VAL A 57 4.30 -7.88 -10.33
C VAL A 57 2.85 -7.77 -9.86
N LEU A 58 2.13 -6.76 -10.34
CA LEU A 58 0.73 -6.59 -9.96
C LEU A 58 -0.16 -7.75 -10.43
N VAL A 59 0.05 -8.23 -11.66
CA VAL A 59 -0.64 -9.41 -12.19
C VAL A 59 -0.32 -10.66 -11.36
N ASP A 60 0.95 -10.88 -10.98
CA ASP A 60 1.36 -11.99 -10.12
C ASP A 60 0.69 -11.91 -8.74
N TYR A 61 0.67 -10.73 -8.12
CA TYR A 61 -0.01 -10.53 -6.83
C TYR A 61 -1.51 -10.80 -6.93
N TYR A 62 -2.16 -10.28 -7.98
CA TYR A 62 -3.60 -10.40 -8.17
C TYR A 62 -4.04 -11.82 -8.52
N ASN A 63 -3.29 -12.54 -9.37
CA ASN A 63 -3.69 -13.87 -9.87
C ASN A 63 -3.06 -15.03 -9.12
N GLU A 64 -1.82 -14.91 -8.66
CA GLU A 64 -1.07 -16.05 -8.11
C GLU A 64 -0.88 -15.95 -6.60
N LYS A 65 -0.41 -14.81 -6.08
CA LYS A 65 -0.29 -14.65 -4.62
C LYS A 65 -1.65 -14.61 -3.93
N SER A 66 -2.66 -14.03 -4.55
CA SER A 66 -4.00 -13.93 -3.98
C SER A 66 -4.65 -15.28 -3.66
N LYS A 67 -4.36 -16.31 -4.45
CA LYS A 67 -4.82 -17.69 -4.22
C LYS A 67 -4.29 -18.26 -2.90
N LYS A 68 -3.12 -17.81 -2.46
CA LYS A 68 -2.45 -18.25 -1.22
C LYS A 68 -2.85 -17.43 0.01
N TRP A 69 -3.53 -16.29 -0.17
CA TRP A 69 -3.98 -15.48 0.95
C TRP A 69 -5.22 -16.09 1.61
N ALA A 70 -5.21 -16.07 2.95
CA ALA A 70 -6.37 -16.42 3.74
C ALA A 70 -7.56 -15.51 3.37
N THR A 71 -8.76 -16.10 3.32
CA THR A 71 -9.96 -15.43 2.82
C THR A 71 -10.29 -14.15 3.60
N ASP A 72 -10.03 -14.15 4.91
CA ASP A 72 -10.29 -13.01 5.80
C ASP A 72 -9.38 -11.81 5.51
N ILE A 73 -8.17 -12.02 4.98
CA ILE A 73 -7.25 -10.93 4.63
C ILE A 73 -7.36 -10.48 3.16
N ARG A 74 -8.02 -11.25 2.27
CA ARG A 74 -8.13 -10.93 0.83
C ARG A 74 -8.69 -9.51 0.60
N HIS A 75 -9.71 -9.10 1.35
CA HIS A 75 -10.27 -7.75 1.24
C HIS A 75 -9.28 -6.65 1.64
N LYS A 76 -8.44 -6.89 2.65
CA LYS A 76 -7.38 -5.94 3.04
C LYS A 76 -6.31 -5.85 1.96
N ARG A 77 -5.84 -6.99 1.43
CA ARG A 77 -4.87 -7.03 0.33
C ARG A 77 -5.39 -6.36 -0.94
N CYS A 78 -6.69 -6.45 -1.21
CA CYS A 78 -7.31 -5.72 -2.31
C CYS A 78 -7.20 -4.20 -2.12
N ARG A 79 -7.41 -3.69 -0.90
CA ARG A 79 -7.23 -2.27 -0.59
C ARG A 79 -5.77 -1.85 -0.66
N ASP A 80 -4.84 -2.71 -0.25
CA ASP A 80 -3.40 -2.46 -0.41
C ASP A 80 -2.99 -2.33 -1.88
N LEU A 81 -3.41 -3.26 -2.73
CA LEU A 81 -3.12 -3.19 -4.16
C LEU A 81 -3.75 -1.95 -4.81
N ASN A 82 -4.99 -1.60 -4.45
CA ASN A 82 -5.62 -0.36 -4.92
C ASN A 82 -4.81 0.88 -4.51
N TYR A 83 -4.33 0.94 -3.26
CA TYR A 83 -3.47 2.02 -2.78
C TYR A 83 -2.19 2.15 -3.62
N TYR A 84 -1.47 1.05 -3.85
CA TYR A 84 -0.24 1.11 -4.64
C TYR A 84 -0.48 1.51 -6.09
N VAL A 85 -1.60 1.08 -6.68
CA VAL A 85 -2.00 1.50 -8.02
C VAL A 85 -2.25 3.01 -8.08
N ASP A 86 -2.98 3.55 -7.10
CA ASP A 86 -3.20 5.01 -6.97
C ASP A 86 -1.88 5.76 -6.77
N TYR A 87 -1.02 5.25 -5.88
CA TYR A 87 0.24 5.87 -5.53
C TYR A 87 1.23 5.93 -6.70
N VAL A 88 1.44 4.81 -7.38
CA VAL A 88 2.30 4.73 -8.58
C VAL A 88 1.75 5.62 -9.69
N THR A 89 0.43 5.61 -9.89
CA THR A 89 -0.21 6.45 -10.92
C THR A 89 0.00 7.93 -10.61
N ASP A 90 -0.17 8.35 -9.35
CA ASP A 90 0.06 9.74 -8.95
C ASP A 90 1.53 10.15 -9.12
N LEU A 91 2.47 9.38 -8.56
CA LEU A 91 3.90 9.67 -8.67
C LEU A 91 4.31 9.81 -10.13
N THR A 92 3.87 8.90 -10.99
CA THR A 92 4.22 8.92 -12.41
C THR A 92 3.69 10.16 -13.12
N ILE A 93 2.43 10.54 -12.88
CA ILE A 93 1.84 11.77 -13.42
C ILE A 93 2.63 13.00 -12.95
N GLN A 94 3.02 13.02 -11.69
CA GLN A 94 3.74 14.15 -11.10
C GLN A 94 5.18 14.24 -11.62
N ILE A 95 5.84 13.10 -11.87
CA ILE A 95 7.14 13.03 -12.53
C ILE A 95 7.05 13.50 -13.98
N ALA A 96 6.03 13.07 -14.74
CA ALA A 96 5.82 13.49 -16.12
C ALA A 96 5.69 15.02 -16.25
N LYS A 97 5.02 15.68 -15.29
CA LYS A 97 4.93 17.15 -15.22
C LYS A 97 6.26 17.86 -14.98
N LYS A 98 7.25 17.18 -14.37
CA LYS A 98 8.58 17.75 -14.09
C LYS A 98 9.56 17.57 -15.25
N ILE A 99 9.32 16.61 -16.14
CA ILE A 99 10.18 16.30 -17.29
C ILE A 99 9.75 17.13 -18.52
N LYS A 100 10.67 17.40 -19.46
CA LYS A 100 10.41 18.15 -20.70
C LYS A 100 10.91 17.40 -21.94
N GLY A 101 10.33 17.69 -23.11
CA GLY A 101 10.75 17.16 -24.42
C GLY A 101 10.24 15.74 -24.73
N LYS A 102 10.83 15.05 -25.72
CA LYS A 102 10.42 13.71 -26.21
C LYS A 102 10.31 12.62 -25.13
N ARG A 103 10.96 12.81 -23.99
CA ARG A 103 10.87 11.92 -22.83
C ARG A 103 9.48 11.95 -22.16
N VAL A 104 8.71 13.02 -22.37
CA VAL A 104 7.33 13.17 -21.88
C VAL A 104 6.36 12.33 -22.70
N ASP A 105 6.48 12.33 -24.04
CA ASP A 105 5.56 11.61 -24.92
C ASP A 105 5.62 10.10 -24.67
N ASN A 106 6.83 9.52 -24.63
CA ASN A 106 7.01 8.11 -24.32
C ASN A 106 6.49 7.73 -22.92
N LEU A 107 6.69 8.60 -21.93
CA LEU A 107 6.22 8.37 -20.57
C LEU A 107 4.69 8.44 -20.48
N GLN A 108 4.05 9.31 -21.28
CA GLN A 108 2.60 9.42 -21.32
C GLN A 108 1.96 8.17 -21.96
N ASP A 109 2.54 7.65 -23.05
CA ASP A 109 2.10 6.40 -23.66
C ASP A 109 2.25 5.21 -22.68
N ASP A 110 3.35 5.16 -21.94
CA ASP A 110 3.57 4.14 -20.90
C ASP A 110 2.53 4.23 -19.76
N ILE A 111 2.21 5.46 -19.31
CA ILE A 111 1.15 5.71 -18.30
C ILE A 111 -0.22 5.22 -18.80
N ASP A 112 -0.57 5.54 -20.03
CA ASP A 112 -1.91 5.21 -20.56
C ASP A 112 -2.03 3.70 -20.82
N SER A 113 -0.97 3.06 -21.30
CA SER A 113 -0.87 1.60 -21.39
C SER A 113 -1.02 0.94 -20.02
N MET A 114 -0.33 1.46 -19.00
CA MET A 114 -0.44 0.98 -17.63
C MET A 114 -1.88 1.08 -17.13
N LYS A 115 -2.54 2.24 -17.24
CA LYS A 115 -3.93 2.45 -16.79
C LYS A 115 -4.91 1.48 -17.47
N LYS A 116 -4.74 1.25 -18.77
CA LYS A 116 -5.59 0.29 -19.50
C LYS A 116 -5.43 -1.13 -18.97
N ASN A 117 -4.18 -1.56 -18.73
CA ASN A 117 -3.89 -2.87 -18.19
C ASN A 117 -4.43 -3.02 -16.76
N LEU A 118 -4.29 -1.99 -15.93
CA LEU A 118 -4.83 -1.94 -14.56
C LEU A 118 -6.35 -2.15 -14.54
N ASN A 119 -7.09 -1.40 -15.36
CA ASN A 119 -8.55 -1.51 -15.42
C ASN A 119 -9.02 -2.88 -15.91
N SER A 120 -8.21 -3.56 -16.73
CA SER A 120 -8.52 -4.92 -17.18
C SER A 120 -8.27 -6.00 -16.13
N LEU A 121 -7.41 -5.74 -15.13
CA LEU A 121 -7.03 -6.71 -14.11
C LEU A 121 -8.06 -6.76 -12.97
N PHE A 122 -8.47 -5.60 -12.47
CA PHE A 122 -9.43 -5.47 -11.36
C PHE A 122 -10.87 -5.72 -11.83
N THR A 123 -11.26 -6.99 -11.93
CA THR A 123 -12.58 -7.42 -12.42
C THR A 123 -13.36 -8.22 -11.38
N THR A 124 -14.70 -8.13 -11.42
CA THR A 124 -15.65 -8.86 -10.56
C THR A 124 -15.66 -10.38 -10.73
N HIS A 125 -14.89 -10.92 -11.68
CA HIS A 125 -15.05 -12.31 -12.15
C HIS A 125 -13.90 -13.24 -11.76
N GLY A 126 -12.91 -12.77 -11.00
CA GLY A 126 -11.78 -13.57 -10.51
C GLY A 126 -11.99 -14.13 -9.09
N GLU A 127 -11.24 -15.19 -8.73
CA GLU A 127 -11.28 -15.81 -7.39
C GLU A 127 -10.91 -14.82 -6.26
N PHE A 128 -10.06 -13.84 -6.57
CA PHE A 128 -9.71 -12.77 -5.64
C PHE A 128 -10.81 -11.70 -5.50
N ASN A 129 -11.71 -11.58 -6.49
CA ASN A 129 -12.84 -10.65 -6.54
C ASN A 129 -12.51 -9.22 -6.02
N CYS A 130 -11.39 -8.68 -6.48
CA CYS A 130 -10.92 -7.37 -6.05
C CYS A 130 -11.28 -6.31 -7.08
N LEU A 131 -12.13 -5.38 -6.68
CA LEU A 131 -12.56 -4.27 -7.53
C LEU A 131 -11.62 -3.09 -7.43
N ARG A 132 -11.52 -2.38 -8.54
CA ARG A 132 -10.84 -1.10 -8.59
C ARG A 132 -11.67 -0.06 -7.84
N ASP A 133 -11.13 0.45 -6.74
CA ASP A 133 -11.63 1.63 -6.02
C ASP A 133 -10.77 2.82 -6.48
N GLU A 134 -11.08 3.36 -7.66
CA GLU A 134 -10.35 4.51 -8.20
C GLU A 134 -10.66 5.75 -7.35
N SER A 135 -9.80 6.02 -6.38
CA SER A 135 -9.96 7.18 -5.53
C SER A 135 -9.49 8.42 -6.29
N THR A 136 -10.43 9.32 -6.60
CA THR A 136 -10.13 10.66 -7.12
C THR A 136 -9.48 11.58 -6.07
N TYR A 137 -9.43 11.14 -4.81
CA TYR A 137 -8.96 11.90 -3.63
C TYR A 137 -7.52 11.54 -3.23
N LYS A 138 -6.56 12.00 -4.03
CA LYS A 138 -5.13 11.81 -3.83
C LYS A 138 -4.59 12.31 -2.48
N THR A 139 -5.19 13.35 -1.90
CA THR A 139 -4.67 14.00 -0.69
C THR A 139 -4.87 13.17 0.58
N GLN A 140 -5.84 12.25 0.60
CA GLN A 140 -6.19 11.46 1.79
C GLN A 140 -5.81 9.97 1.67
N MET A 141 -5.33 9.53 0.50
CA MET A 141 -5.06 8.10 0.25
C MET A 141 -4.05 7.52 1.23
N HIS A 142 -2.99 8.28 1.58
CA HIS A 142 -1.99 7.87 2.56
C HIS A 142 -2.61 7.73 3.95
N THR A 143 -3.45 8.67 4.37
CA THR A 143 -4.16 8.60 5.65
C THR A 143 -5.08 7.37 5.71
N LYS A 144 -5.86 7.10 4.65
CA LYS A 144 -6.70 5.90 4.55
C LYS A 144 -5.87 4.63 4.66
N LYS A 145 -4.75 4.55 3.92
CA LYS A 145 -3.81 3.42 3.99
C LYS A 145 -3.28 3.20 5.40
N HIS A 146 -2.77 4.24 6.05
CA HIS A 146 -2.24 4.13 7.40
C HIS A 146 -3.29 3.68 8.43
N LEU A 147 -4.53 4.15 8.31
CA LEU A 147 -5.64 3.70 9.17
C LEU A 147 -6.00 2.23 8.92
N ASP A 148 -6.03 1.80 7.66
CA ASP A 148 -6.25 0.40 7.29
C ASP A 148 -5.13 -0.50 7.84
N ASP A 149 -3.87 -0.08 7.74
CA ASP A 149 -2.71 -0.81 8.28
C ASP A 149 -2.75 -0.90 9.79
N PHE A 150 -3.13 0.20 10.46
CA PHE A 150 -3.33 0.22 11.89
C PHE A 150 -4.39 -0.79 12.32
N CYS A 151 -5.52 -0.84 11.63
CA CYS A 151 -6.59 -1.80 11.94
C CYS A 151 -6.12 -3.26 11.77
N GLU A 152 -5.45 -3.56 10.65
CA GLU A 152 -4.90 -4.91 10.41
C GLU A 152 -3.90 -5.32 11.50
N ASN A 153 -2.95 -4.45 11.81
CA ASN A 153 -1.93 -4.73 12.80
C ASN A 153 -2.49 -4.85 14.21
N ARG A 154 -3.45 -3.99 14.59
CA ARG A 154 -4.15 -4.07 15.88
C ARG A 154 -4.87 -5.41 16.00
N ASP A 155 -5.61 -5.82 14.99
CA ASP A 155 -6.40 -7.05 15.03
C ASP A 155 -5.51 -8.29 15.08
N HIS A 156 -4.38 -8.27 14.36
CA HIS A 156 -3.33 -9.28 14.49
C HIS A 156 -2.76 -9.35 15.91
N LEU A 157 -2.37 -8.20 16.49
CA LEU A 157 -1.84 -8.16 17.86
C LEU A 157 -2.88 -8.62 18.91
N ILE A 158 -4.17 -8.31 18.73
CA ILE A 158 -5.24 -8.83 19.59
C ILE A 158 -5.28 -10.37 19.53
N LYS A 159 -5.15 -10.98 18.34
CA LYS A 159 -5.04 -12.45 18.21
C LYS A 159 -3.80 -12.96 18.96
N CYS A 160 -2.66 -12.30 18.83
CA CYS A 160 -1.41 -12.69 19.49
C CYS A 160 -1.44 -12.59 21.02
N VAL A 161 -2.14 -11.58 21.56
CA VAL A 161 -2.37 -11.47 23.01
C VAL A 161 -3.21 -12.64 23.53
N LYS A 162 -4.28 -13.02 22.81
CA LYS A 162 -5.11 -14.19 23.17
C LYS A 162 -4.29 -15.49 23.20
N ASN A 163 -3.30 -15.59 22.31
CA ASN A 163 -2.41 -16.74 22.21
C ASN A 163 -1.16 -16.65 23.13
N LYS A 164 -1.07 -15.62 23.99
CA LYS A 164 0.02 -15.36 24.95
C LYS A 164 1.42 -15.13 24.32
N ASN A 165 1.49 -14.84 23.03
CA ASN A 165 2.75 -14.51 22.35
C ASN A 165 3.14 -13.03 22.48
N VAL A 166 2.17 -12.17 22.81
CA VAL A 166 2.33 -10.73 23.01
C VAL A 166 1.61 -10.32 24.29
N THR A 167 2.11 -9.31 25.01
CA THR A 167 1.48 -8.82 26.24
C THR A 167 0.42 -7.75 25.94
N CYS A 168 -0.53 -7.55 26.85
CA CYS A 168 -1.48 -6.43 26.77
C CYS A 168 -0.76 -5.06 26.76
N ASP A 169 0.36 -4.94 27.47
CA ASP A 169 1.14 -3.69 27.50
C ASP A 169 1.73 -3.34 26.14
N ASN A 170 2.20 -4.35 25.40
CA ASN A 170 2.68 -4.18 24.03
C ASN A 170 1.55 -3.68 23.10
N LEU A 171 0.37 -4.31 23.16
CA LEU A 171 -0.80 -3.87 22.39
C LEU A 171 -1.21 -2.43 22.76
N ASN A 172 -1.29 -2.12 24.05
CA ASN A 172 -1.65 -0.78 24.53
C ASN A 172 -0.65 0.27 24.07
N LYS A 173 0.64 -0.06 24.10
CA LYS A 173 1.71 0.81 23.60
C LYS A 173 1.54 1.08 22.10
N PHE A 174 1.36 0.04 21.29
CA PHE A 174 1.14 0.18 19.84
C PHE A 174 -0.06 1.08 19.53
N ILE A 175 -1.20 0.85 20.21
CA ILE A 175 -2.40 1.67 20.01
C ILE A 175 -2.13 3.12 20.41
N SER A 176 -1.51 3.35 21.56
CA SER A 176 -1.24 4.69 22.08
C SER A 176 -0.27 5.47 21.18
N ASP A 177 0.77 4.82 20.67
CA ASP A 177 1.76 5.43 19.80
C ASP A 177 1.15 5.77 18.44
N LYS A 178 0.37 4.86 17.83
CA LYS A 178 -0.31 5.14 16.56
C LYS A 178 -1.41 6.20 16.71
N TYR A 179 -2.15 6.21 17.82
CA TYR A 179 -3.15 7.26 18.10
C TYR A 179 -2.51 8.65 18.07
N LYS A 180 -1.39 8.87 18.76
CA LYS A 180 -0.67 10.17 18.73
C LYS A 180 -0.21 10.58 17.32
N ASN A 181 0.12 9.61 16.48
CA ASN A 181 0.50 9.87 15.09
C ASN A 181 -0.69 10.26 14.20
N PHE A 182 -1.87 9.70 14.47
CA PHE A 182 -3.10 10.04 13.73
C PHE A 182 -3.75 11.33 14.20
N PHE A 183 -3.74 11.59 15.50
CA PHE A 183 -4.44 12.71 16.12
C PHE A 183 -3.43 13.72 16.65
N ASN A 184 -3.02 14.66 15.78
CA ASN A 184 -2.16 15.78 16.17
C ASN A 184 -2.46 17.00 15.29
N GLU A 185 -1.96 18.17 15.68
CA GLU A 185 -2.20 19.44 14.97
C GLU A 185 -1.70 19.47 13.52
N LYS A 186 -0.84 18.53 13.14
CA LYS A 186 -0.28 18.41 11.79
C LYS A 186 -1.03 17.39 10.93
N SER A 187 -1.99 16.65 11.49
CA SER A 187 -2.79 15.67 10.76
C SER A 187 -4.12 16.25 10.30
N CYS A 188 -4.73 15.62 9.29
CA CYS A 188 -6.08 15.97 8.84
C CYS A 188 -7.19 15.46 9.79
N ILE A 189 -6.83 14.78 10.88
CA ILE A 189 -7.75 14.13 11.80
C ILE A 189 -7.51 14.72 13.19
N MET A 190 -8.32 15.72 13.55
CA MET A 190 -8.24 16.33 14.87
C MET A 190 -9.03 15.50 15.88
N ASP A 191 -8.49 15.35 17.08
CA ASP A 191 -9.24 14.79 18.20
C ASP A 191 -10.19 15.89 18.74
N PRO A 192 -11.51 15.63 18.78
CA PRO A 192 -12.48 16.61 19.25
C PRO A 192 -12.25 17.03 20.71
N ASP A 193 -11.61 16.18 21.51
CA ASP A 193 -11.36 16.40 22.93
C ASP A 193 -10.07 17.17 23.21
N THR A 194 -9.27 17.51 22.19
CA THR A 194 -8.06 18.35 22.33
C THR A 194 -8.35 19.85 22.29
N LYS A 195 -9.63 20.26 22.16
CA LYS A 195 -10.01 21.67 22.32
C LYS A 195 -9.96 22.07 23.80
N GLU A 196 -8.86 22.74 24.14
CA GLU A 196 -8.63 23.63 25.29
C GLU A 196 -8.74 22.99 26.70
N LYS A 197 -7.57 22.69 27.28
CA LYS A 197 -7.27 22.97 28.69
C LYS A 197 -6.12 23.95 28.76
#